data_AF-A0A2S3H1W1-F1
#
_entry.id   AF-A0A2S3H1W1-F1
#
_cell.length_a   1.000
_cell.length_b   1.000
_cell.length_c   1.000
_cell.angle_alpha   90.00
_cell.angle_beta   90.00
_cell.angle_gamma   90.00
#
_symmetry.space_group_name_H-M   'P 1'
#
loop_
_entity.id
_entity.type
_entity.pdbx_description
1 polymer ?
#
loop_
_entity_poly.entity_id
_entity_poly.type
_entity_poly.pdbx_seq_one_letter_code
_entity_poly.pdbx_strand_id
1 'polypeptide(L)'
;MMKERFAKLLLGEDMSGSGKGVCTALAISNAITNLSATVFGELWRLEPLAAARKAMWTREMEWLLSVADSIVELTPSIQELPEGGGQFEVMVPRPRSDLYMNLPALKKLDAMLLAMIDGFKETDFWYVDRGIVVEDSGGPFPSSSSSSCGRPSVRQEEKWWLPCPRVPPKGLSEDARRKLQQSRDCANQILKAAMAINSDVLAEMEIPEVYLETLPKSGKSCLGEIIYRYITAEQFSPECLLDCLDLSSEHHTLEVANRIEAAIHVWRLKGQKKLTPQAKSKKSWGGKVKGLVADKEKSHVLSERADGLLQSLRLRYPGLPQTSLDMNKIQYNKDVGQSILESYSRVLESLAFNIIARIDDVIYVDDATKKSAAAESVSIFNRGVGVPVQKRISPSPFSIQNTPYASPFATPTFCSSTPVTGSPGRVHPPLNKNSLGKQEIKVEKLFSGDLEKVWTYAGNLSARKDAGDAPERD
;
A
#
# COMPACT_ATOMS: atom_id res chain seq x y z
N MET A 1 18.56 8.88 26.04
CA MET A 1 17.88 8.28 24.87
C MET A 1 16.40 8.02 25.13
N MET A 2 15.98 7.09 26.00
CA MET A 2 14.56 6.81 26.24
C MET A 2 13.74 8.06 26.65
N LYS A 3 14.19 8.81 27.68
CA LYS A 3 13.51 10.04 28.13
C LYS A 3 13.34 11.08 27.02
N GLU A 4 14.33 11.22 26.15
CA GLU A 4 14.30 12.17 25.03
C GLU A 4 13.26 11.77 23.98
N ARG A 5 13.17 10.47 23.67
CA ARG A 5 12.15 9.93 22.76
C ARG A 5 10.73 10.19 23.28
N PHE A 6 10.45 9.83 24.53
CA PHE A 6 9.14 10.08 25.11
C PHE A 6 8.84 11.57 25.29
N ALA A 7 9.83 12.41 25.63
CA ALA A 7 9.64 13.86 25.69
C ALA A 7 9.22 14.44 24.32
N LYS A 8 9.86 14.00 23.22
CA LYS A 8 9.48 14.41 21.86
C LYS A 8 8.06 13.97 21.48
N LEU A 9 7.65 12.77 21.89
CA LEU A 9 6.27 12.28 21.68
C LEU A 9 5.25 13.11 22.47
N LEU A 10 5.56 13.45 23.72
CA LEU A 10 4.69 14.28 24.58
C LEU A 10 4.56 15.72 24.08
N LEU A 11 5.59 16.24 23.42
CA LEU A 11 5.55 17.56 22.77
C LEU A 11 4.77 17.55 21.45
N GLY A 12 4.42 16.38 20.91
CA GLY A 12 3.68 16.28 19.64
C GLY A 12 4.45 16.94 18.49
N GLU A 13 5.77 16.74 18.42
CA GLU A 13 6.68 17.36 17.43
C GLU A 13 6.84 18.90 17.55
N ASP A 14 6.11 19.57 18.44
CA ASP A 14 6.29 21.00 18.74
C ASP A 14 7.40 21.21 19.78
N MET A 15 8.62 21.36 19.29
CA MET A 15 9.80 21.59 20.13
C MET A 15 9.82 22.97 20.81
N SER A 16 8.88 23.88 20.50
CA SER A 16 8.75 25.17 21.19
C SER A 16 8.04 25.05 22.55
N GLY A 17 7.34 23.93 22.80
CA GLY A 17 6.53 23.73 24.00
C GLY A 17 5.20 24.50 24.00
N SER A 18 4.77 25.03 22.85
CA SER A 18 3.54 25.83 22.75
C SER A 18 2.25 25.01 22.77
N GLY A 19 2.36 23.67 22.73
CA GLY A 19 1.21 22.75 22.73
C GLY A 19 0.42 22.77 21.42
N LYS A 20 1.00 23.32 20.34
CA LYS A 20 0.40 23.38 19.00
C LYS A 20 0.86 22.24 18.08
N GLY A 21 1.42 21.19 18.69
CA GLY A 21 1.89 20.00 18.00
C GLY A 21 0.75 19.09 17.53
N VAL A 22 1.14 17.94 16.99
CA VAL A 22 0.23 16.87 16.59
C VAL A 22 -0.26 16.07 17.79
N CYS A 23 -1.35 15.32 17.63
CA CYS A 23 -1.83 14.40 18.66
C CYS A 23 -0.81 13.28 18.92
N THR A 24 -0.86 12.67 20.11
CA THR A 24 0.06 11.58 20.49
C THR A 24 -0.01 10.38 19.55
N ALA A 25 -1.20 10.05 19.03
CA ALA A 25 -1.37 9.01 18.02
C ALA A 25 -0.52 9.32 16.78
N LEU A 26 -0.73 10.49 16.14
CA LEU A 26 0.05 10.90 14.97
C LEU A 26 1.56 11.01 15.27
N ALA A 27 1.95 11.53 16.44
CA ALA A 27 3.35 11.58 16.85
C ALA A 27 4.01 10.19 16.91
N ILE A 28 3.29 9.17 17.39
CA ILE A 28 3.77 7.79 17.41
C ILE A 28 3.87 7.21 16.00
N SER A 29 2.86 7.43 15.14
CA SER A 29 2.91 7.00 13.74
C SER A 29 4.12 7.59 12.99
N ASN A 30 4.36 8.89 13.18
CA ASN A 30 5.52 9.57 12.62
C ASN A 30 6.82 9.04 13.19
N ALA A 31 6.90 8.79 14.50
CA ALA A 31 8.10 8.23 15.12
C ALA A 31 8.45 6.83 14.60
N ILE A 32 7.46 5.94 14.42
CA ILE A 32 7.65 4.60 13.83
C ILE A 32 8.12 4.73 12.37
N THR A 33 7.47 5.60 11.60
CA THR A 33 7.84 5.83 10.18
C THR A 33 9.26 6.38 10.05
N ASN A 34 9.64 7.36 10.87
CA ASN A 34 10.96 7.97 10.87
C ASN A 34 12.06 7.00 11.33
N LEU A 35 11.76 6.14 12.32
CA LEU A 35 12.66 5.08 12.76
C LEU A 35 12.91 4.09 11.63
N SER A 36 11.85 3.65 10.93
CA SER A 36 11.97 2.77 9.77
C SER A 36 12.83 3.39 8.67
N ALA A 37 12.59 4.66 8.31
CA ALA A 37 13.39 5.38 7.33
C ALA A 37 14.88 5.47 7.75
N THR A 38 15.16 5.69 9.04
CA THR A 38 16.53 5.77 9.57
C THR A 38 17.26 4.41 9.53
N VAL A 39 16.56 3.32 9.85
CA VAL A 39 17.15 1.98 9.93
C VAL A 39 17.26 1.34 8.55
N PHE A 40 16.20 1.42 7.74
CA PHE A 40 16.05 0.68 6.48
C PHE A 40 16.10 1.56 5.23
N GLY A 41 16.15 2.89 5.35
CA GLY A 41 16.23 3.80 4.19
C GLY A 41 17.48 3.58 3.33
N GLU A 42 18.53 3.03 3.94
CA GLU A 42 19.77 2.62 3.28
C GLU A 42 19.83 1.12 2.95
N LEU A 43 18.70 0.40 2.99
CA LEU A 43 18.63 -1.00 2.54
C LEU A 43 18.67 -1.06 1.00
N TRP A 44 19.80 -0.63 0.43
CA TRP A 44 20.03 -0.58 -1.01
C TRP A 44 20.54 -1.92 -1.54
N ARG A 45 20.99 -2.80 -0.64
CA ARG A 45 21.62 -4.08 -0.92
C ARG A 45 20.94 -5.17 -0.11
N LEU A 46 20.89 -6.39 -0.66
CA LEU A 46 20.56 -7.59 0.12
C LEU A 46 21.79 -8.02 0.90
N GLU A 47 21.97 -7.42 2.07
CA GLU A 47 23.04 -7.76 3.01
C GLU A 47 22.53 -7.58 4.45
N PRO A 48 23.15 -8.25 5.44
CA PRO A 48 22.73 -8.13 6.82
C PRO A 48 22.85 -6.71 7.32
N LEU A 49 21.87 -6.28 8.12
CA LEU A 49 21.94 -4.98 8.77
C LEU A 49 23.12 -4.93 9.73
N ALA A 50 23.79 -3.78 9.78
CA ALA A 50 24.79 -3.52 10.81
C ALA A 50 24.18 -3.76 12.20
N ALA A 51 24.92 -4.45 13.08
CA ALA A 51 24.42 -4.82 14.41
C ALA A 51 23.88 -3.61 15.21
N ALA A 52 24.50 -2.43 15.03
CA ALA A 52 24.03 -1.18 15.64
C ALA A 52 22.65 -0.74 15.13
N ARG A 53 22.36 -0.86 13.83
CA ARG A 53 21.04 -0.52 13.24
C ARG A 53 19.97 -1.51 13.68
N LYS A 54 20.31 -2.81 13.69
CA LYS A 54 19.40 -3.85 14.19
C LYS A 54 19.06 -3.64 15.67
N ALA A 55 20.06 -3.36 16.50
CA ALA A 55 19.85 -3.05 17.92
C ALA A 55 19.05 -1.76 18.13
N MET A 56 19.27 -0.74 17.29
CA MET A 56 18.47 0.49 17.30
C MET A 56 17.00 0.22 16.99
N TRP A 57 16.72 -0.54 15.92
CA TRP A 57 15.36 -0.92 15.54
C TRP A 57 14.65 -1.66 16.68
N THR A 58 15.24 -2.74 17.19
CA THR A 58 14.63 -3.55 18.25
C THR A 58 14.35 -2.73 19.51
N ARG A 59 15.34 -1.94 19.97
CA ARG A 59 15.22 -1.14 21.19
C ARG A 59 14.20 -0.01 21.06
N GLU A 60 14.22 0.72 19.95
CA GLU A 60 13.34 1.88 19.79
C GLU A 60 11.90 1.46 19.45
N MET A 61 11.71 0.37 18.69
CA MET A 61 10.38 -0.23 18.54
C MET A 61 9.84 -0.74 19.86
N GLU A 62 10.65 -1.39 20.70
CA GLU A 62 10.21 -1.80 22.05
C GLU A 62 9.67 -0.61 22.86
N TRP A 63 10.34 0.54 22.83
CA TRP A 63 9.86 1.75 23.50
C TRP A 63 8.55 2.28 22.90
N LEU A 64 8.46 2.37 21.58
CA LEU A 64 7.27 2.88 20.89
C LEU A 64 6.05 1.97 21.10
N LEU A 65 6.27 0.65 21.14
CA LEU A 65 5.21 -0.35 21.32
C LEU A 65 4.78 -0.52 22.79
N SER A 66 5.61 -0.11 23.76
CA SER A 66 5.30 -0.27 25.20
C SER A 66 3.98 0.38 25.63
N VAL A 67 3.52 1.42 24.92
CA VAL A 67 2.24 2.08 25.20
C VAL A 67 1.06 1.13 24.96
N ALA A 68 1.19 0.19 24.02
CA ALA A 68 0.13 -0.77 23.70
C ALA A 68 -0.19 -1.70 24.88
N ASP A 69 0.79 -2.01 25.73
CA ASP A 69 0.59 -2.86 26.92
C ASP A 69 -0.33 -2.18 27.97
N SER A 70 -0.48 -0.85 27.89
CA SER A 70 -1.36 -0.06 28.76
C SER A 70 -2.75 0.19 28.15
N ILE A 71 -2.99 -0.23 26.90
CA ILE A 71 -4.29 -0.03 26.23
C ILE A 71 -5.18 -1.25 26.51
N VAL A 72 -6.13 -1.07 27.41
CA VAL A 72 -6.97 -2.15 27.94
C VAL A 72 -8.47 -1.85 27.80
N GLU A 73 -9.23 -2.90 27.59
CA GLU A 73 -10.68 -2.94 27.75
C GLU A 73 -11.00 -3.42 29.18
N LEU A 74 -11.84 -2.68 29.90
CA LEU A 74 -12.33 -3.11 31.19
C LEU A 74 -13.51 -4.07 30.97
N THR A 75 -13.35 -5.31 31.43
CA THR A 75 -14.38 -6.34 31.26
C THR A 75 -14.85 -6.88 32.60
N PRO A 76 -16.17 -7.13 32.76
CA PRO A 76 -16.70 -7.68 34.00
C PRO A 76 -16.20 -9.12 34.20
N SER A 77 -15.88 -9.45 35.44
CA SER A 77 -15.38 -10.75 35.88
C SER A 77 -15.83 -11.01 37.31
N ILE A 78 -15.71 -12.27 37.75
CA ILE A 78 -16.05 -12.69 39.10
C ILE A 78 -14.76 -13.20 39.75
N GLN A 79 -14.39 -12.66 40.90
CA GLN A 79 -13.25 -13.12 41.70
C GLN A 79 -13.74 -13.81 42.98
N GLU A 80 -13.07 -14.91 43.33
CA GLU A 80 -13.30 -15.65 44.58
C GLU A 80 -12.27 -15.24 45.63
N LEU A 81 -12.71 -14.99 46.87
CA LEU A 81 -11.79 -14.70 47.96
C LEU A 81 -11.05 -15.98 48.39
N PRO A 82 -9.74 -15.91 48.74
CA PRO A 82 -8.95 -17.08 49.14
C PRO A 82 -9.49 -17.89 50.33
N GLU A 83 -10.34 -17.28 51.18
CA GLU A 83 -10.86 -17.89 52.40
C GLU A 83 -12.33 -18.36 52.30
N GLY A 84 -12.85 -18.55 51.08
CA GLY A 84 -14.21 -19.09 50.88
C GLY A 84 -15.35 -18.11 51.21
N GLY A 85 -15.04 -16.82 51.31
CA GLY A 85 -15.95 -15.75 51.77
C GLY A 85 -16.94 -15.19 50.73
N GLY A 86 -17.06 -15.80 49.56
CA GLY A 86 -18.01 -15.39 48.50
C GLY A 86 -17.36 -14.87 47.22
N GLN A 87 -18.19 -14.78 46.17
CA GLN A 87 -17.84 -14.29 44.84
C GLN A 87 -18.17 -12.78 44.72
N PHE A 88 -17.26 -11.98 44.19
CA PHE A 88 -17.48 -10.56 43.93
C PHE A 88 -17.32 -10.23 42.45
N GLU A 89 -18.24 -9.42 41.93
CA GLU A 89 -18.15 -8.85 40.60
C GLU A 89 -17.09 -7.73 40.58
N VAL A 90 -16.11 -7.87 39.70
CA VAL A 90 -14.98 -6.95 39.55
C VAL A 90 -14.74 -6.64 38.08
N MET A 91 -14.23 -5.45 37.77
CA MET A 91 -13.78 -5.11 36.42
C MET A 91 -12.30 -5.48 36.30
N VAL A 92 -11.97 -6.32 35.32
CA VAL A 92 -10.60 -6.77 35.05
C VAL A 92 -10.12 -6.14 33.73
N PRO A 93 -8.93 -5.50 33.73
CA PRO A 93 -8.34 -5.00 32.50
C PRO A 93 -7.87 -6.16 31.63
N ARG A 94 -8.29 -6.17 30.36
CA ARG A 94 -7.76 -7.07 29.32
C ARG A 94 -7.18 -6.24 28.18
N PRO A 95 -6.06 -6.67 27.55
CA PRO A 95 -5.56 -5.99 26.36
C PRO A 95 -6.66 -5.83 25.31
N ARG A 96 -6.71 -4.67 24.67
CA ARG A 96 -7.71 -4.40 23.63
C ARG A 96 -7.65 -5.46 22.52
N SER A 97 -8.82 -5.88 22.04
CA SER A 97 -8.96 -7.06 21.17
C SER A 97 -8.16 -6.97 19.86
N ASP A 98 -8.15 -5.81 19.22
CA ASP A 98 -7.36 -5.50 18.02
C ASP A 98 -5.84 -5.63 18.27
N LEU A 99 -5.35 -5.11 19.39
CA LEU A 99 -3.94 -5.14 19.79
C LEU A 99 -3.51 -6.56 20.18
N TYR A 100 -4.36 -7.28 20.92
CA TYR A 100 -4.08 -8.63 21.39
C TYR A 100 -3.78 -9.60 20.25
N MET A 101 -4.51 -9.48 19.13
CA MET A 101 -4.33 -10.33 17.96
C MET A 101 -3.24 -9.80 17.01
N ASN A 102 -3.31 -8.52 16.65
CA ASN A 102 -2.49 -7.98 15.56
C ASN A 102 -1.07 -7.66 15.99
N LEU A 103 -0.83 -7.18 17.22
CA LEU A 103 0.50 -6.77 17.63
C LEU A 103 1.50 -7.93 17.70
N PRO A 104 1.17 -9.12 18.25
CA PRO A 104 2.05 -10.29 18.17
C PRO A 104 2.29 -10.77 16.73
N ALA A 105 1.28 -10.67 15.87
CA ALA A 105 1.42 -11.03 14.45
C ALA A 105 2.43 -10.11 13.76
N LEU A 106 2.33 -8.80 13.95
CA LEU A 106 3.28 -7.83 13.38
C LEU A 106 4.72 -8.04 13.90
N LYS A 107 4.89 -8.28 15.20
CA LYS A 107 6.21 -8.62 15.79
C LYS A 107 6.82 -9.88 15.15
N LYS A 108 5.99 -10.88 14.82
CA LYS A 108 6.43 -12.09 14.13
C LYS A 108 6.84 -11.80 12.67
N LEU A 109 6.07 -10.99 11.95
CA LEU A 109 6.41 -10.58 10.58
C LEU A 109 7.73 -9.79 10.54
N ASP A 110 7.93 -8.86 11.46
CA ASP A 110 9.17 -8.11 11.64
C ASP A 110 10.37 -9.04 11.87
N ALA A 111 10.27 -9.97 12.82
CA ALA A 111 11.32 -10.95 13.09
C ALA A 111 11.65 -11.81 11.86
N MET A 112 10.64 -12.20 11.07
CA MET A 112 10.83 -12.95 9.83
C MET A 112 11.58 -12.11 8.76
N LEU A 113 11.25 -10.83 8.61
CA LEU A 113 11.95 -9.94 7.66
C LEU A 113 13.40 -9.71 8.09
N LEU A 114 13.66 -9.46 9.38
CA LEU A 114 15.01 -9.30 9.90
C LEU A 114 15.85 -10.58 9.72
N ALA A 115 15.26 -11.75 10.00
CA ALA A 115 15.93 -13.03 9.80
C ALA A 115 16.24 -13.30 8.31
N MET A 116 15.34 -12.90 7.42
CA MET A 116 15.55 -12.99 5.97
C MET A 116 16.73 -12.11 5.54
N ILE A 117 16.79 -10.86 5.99
CA ILE A 117 17.90 -9.94 5.68
C ILE A 117 19.22 -10.51 6.22
N ASP A 118 19.23 -11.01 7.45
CA ASP A 118 20.41 -11.63 8.07
C ASP A 118 20.91 -12.87 7.33
N GLY A 119 20.05 -13.53 6.54
CA GLY A 119 20.39 -14.68 5.72
C GLY A 119 21.31 -14.36 4.53
N PHE A 120 21.40 -13.09 4.11
CA PHE A 120 22.20 -12.68 2.95
C PHE A 120 23.69 -12.40 3.26
N LYS A 121 24.34 -13.25 4.06
CA LYS A 121 25.77 -13.09 4.45
C LYS A 121 26.75 -13.58 3.38
N GLU A 122 26.46 -14.72 2.79
CA GLU A 122 27.33 -15.43 1.86
C GLU A 122 26.59 -15.61 0.54
N THR A 123 26.54 -14.55 -0.26
CA THR A 123 25.78 -14.50 -1.50
C THR A 123 26.68 -14.73 -2.71
N ASP A 124 26.18 -15.50 -3.68
CA ASP A 124 26.84 -15.71 -4.98
C ASP A 124 26.81 -14.43 -5.87
N PHE A 125 26.12 -13.39 -5.43
CA PHE A 125 26.00 -12.09 -6.09
C PHE A 125 26.62 -10.98 -5.23
N TRP A 126 27.01 -9.87 -5.86
CA TRP A 126 27.57 -8.69 -5.20
C TRP A 126 27.02 -7.40 -5.81
N TYR A 127 27.21 -6.27 -5.12
CA TYR A 127 26.77 -4.96 -5.60
C TYR A 127 27.96 -4.11 -6.05
N VAL A 128 27.76 -3.31 -7.09
CA VAL A 128 28.72 -2.32 -7.59
C VAL A 128 28.07 -0.94 -7.56
N ASP A 129 28.74 0.02 -6.92
CA ASP A 129 28.24 1.38 -6.83
C ASP A 129 28.29 2.08 -8.20
N ARG A 130 27.20 2.78 -8.52
CA ARG A 130 27.15 3.66 -9.68
C ARG A 130 27.85 4.97 -9.29
N GLY A 131 29.13 5.09 -9.60
CA GLY A 131 29.88 6.32 -9.35
C GLY A 131 29.15 7.52 -9.96
N ILE A 132 28.84 8.54 -9.14
CA ILE A 132 28.47 9.86 -9.65
C ILE A 132 29.75 10.44 -10.23
N VAL A 133 29.84 10.53 -11.55
CA VAL A 133 30.91 11.31 -12.20
C VAL A 133 30.59 12.78 -11.92
N VAL A 134 31.16 13.34 -10.86
CA VAL A 134 31.30 14.79 -10.74
C VAL A 134 32.39 15.17 -11.73
N GLU A 135 31.97 15.74 -12.86
CA GLU A 135 32.87 16.33 -13.84
C GLU A 135 33.44 17.62 -13.23
N ASP A 136 34.60 17.52 -12.58
CA ASP A 136 35.41 18.69 -12.27
C ASP A 136 36.88 18.44 -12.62
N SER A 137 37.42 19.43 -13.34
CA SER A 137 38.83 19.77 -13.60
C SER A 137 39.75 18.76 -14.31
N GLY A 138 39.70 18.83 -15.65
CA GLY A 138 40.85 18.83 -16.57
C GLY A 138 42.14 18.12 -16.14
N GLY A 139 42.23 16.82 -16.44
CA GLY A 139 43.48 16.06 -16.44
C GLY A 139 43.48 15.01 -17.56
N PRO A 140 44.58 14.81 -18.32
CA PRO A 140 44.60 13.87 -19.42
C PRO A 140 44.86 12.43 -18.93
N PHE A 141 43.80 11.62 -18.92
CA PHE A 141 43.75 10.16 -18.73
C PHE A 141 44.07 9.65 -17.31
N PRO A 142 43.27 8.71 -16.77
CA PRO A 142 43.21 7.36 -17.32
C PRO A 142 41.82 6.99 -17.85
N SER A 143 41.81 6.17 -18.90
CA SER A 143 40.65 5.45 -19.40
C SER A 143 40.13 4.48 -18.33
N SER A 144 39.39 5.00 -17.34
CA SER A 144 38.54 4.18 -16.49
C SER A 144 37.38 3.70 -17.33
N SER A 145 37.42 2.40 -17.63
CA SER A 145 36.47 1.67 -18.47
C SER A 145 35.03 2.10 -18.17
N SER A 146 34.38 2.73 -19.14
CA SER A 146 32.95 3.04 -19.10
C SER A 146 32.18 1.78 -18.69
N SER A 147 31.65 1.80 -17.47
CA SER A 147 30.48 1.05 -17.01
C SER A 147 30.20 -0.26 -17.76
N SER A 148 30.90 -1.34 -17.40
CA SER A 148 30.56 -2.71 -17.84
C SER A 148 29.24 -3.22 -17.23
N CYS A 149 28.36 -2.33 -16.77
CA CYS A 149 27.03 -2.70 -16.35
C CYS A 149 26.27 -3.07 -17.60
N GLY A 150 25.97 -4.37 -17.76
CA GLY A 150 25.00 -4.82 -18.76
C GLY A 150 23.74 -3.96 -18.64
N ARG A 151 23.00 -3.81 -19.76
CA ARG A 151 21.83 -2.92 -19.84
C ARG A 151 21.01 -2.98 -18.55
N PRO A 152 20.88 -1.88 -17.80
CA PRO A 152 20.08 -1.87 -16.60
C PRO A 152 18.63 -2.25 -16.94
N SER A 153 17.92 -2.87 -16.00
CA SER A 153 16.47 -2.99 -16.14
C SER A 153 15.84 -1.59 -16.15
N VAL A 154 14.65 -1.44 -16.75
CA VAL A 154 13.88 -0.17 -16.71
C VAL A 154 13.71 0.33 -15.25
N ARG A 155 13.47 -0.59 -14.31
CA ARG A 155 13.37 -0.30 -12.86
C ARG A 155 14.69 0.21 -12.25
N GLN A 156 15.83 -0.20 -12.80
CA GLN A 156 17.15 0.26 -12.36
C GLN A 156 17.57 1.58 -13.03
N GLU A 157 17.07 1.90 -14.23
CA GLU A 157 17.29 3.21 -14.89
C GLU A 157 16.61 4.34 -14.10
N GLU A 158 15.40 4.11 -13.60
CA GLU A 158 14.65 5.10 -12.82
C GLU A 158 15.26 5.40 -11.44
N LYS A 159 15.91 4.40 -10.83
CA LYS A 159 16.52 4.49 -9.49
C LYS A 159 18.03 4.59 -9.58
N TRP A 160 18.51 5.64 -10.25
CA TRP A 160 19.93 5.86 -10.55
C TRP A 160 20.85 5.88 -9.32
N TRP A 161 20.30 6.16 -8.13
CA TRP A 161 21.01 6.18 -6.85
C TRP A 161 21.26 4.79 -6.25
N LEU A 162 20.68 3.72 -6.79
CA LEU A 162 20.87 2.36 -6.27
C LEU A 162 22.11 1.68 -6.84
N PRO A 163 22.85 0.88 -6.03
CA PRO A 163 23.91 0.02 -6.52
C PRO A 163 23.40 -1.04 -7.51
N CYS A 164 24.22 -1.40 -8.49
CA CYS A 164 23.89 -2.46 -9.44
C CYS A 164 24.22 -3.85 -8.88
N PRO A 165 23.27 -4.80 -8.84
CA PRO A 165 23.60 -6.18 -8.56
C PRO A 165 24.36 -6.82 -9.71
N ARG A 166 25.28 -7.72 -9.37
CA ARG A 166 26.13 -8.50 -10.28
C ARG A 166 26.12 -9.96 -9.86
N VAL A 167 26.19 -10.83 -10.86
CA VAL A 167 26.20 -12.28 -10.71
C VAL A 167 27.42 -12.85 -11.44
N PRO A 168 27.82 -14.10 -11.16
CA PRO A 168 28.93 -14.75 -11.87
C PRO A 168 28.65 -14.84 -13.38
N PRO A 169 29.68 -14.93 -14.25
CA PRO A 169 29.50 -14.95 -15.71
C PRO A 169 28.61 -16.09 -16.26
N LYS A 170 28.44 -17.17 -15.48
CA LYS A 170 27.56 -18.30 -15.82
C LYS A 170 26.17 -18.20 -15.17
N GLY A 171 25.88 -17.09 -14.51
CA GLY A 171 24.72 -16.93 -13.63
C GLY A 171 24.94 -17.55 -12.24
N LEU A 172 23.90 -17.45 -11.41
CA LEU A 172 23.82 -18.03 -10.08
C LEU A 172 23.70 -19.54 -10.13
N SER A 173 24.18 -20.19 -9.06
CA SER A 173 23.91 -21.61 -8.83
C SER A 173 22.40 -21.87 -8.70
N GLU A 174 21.95 -23.06 -9.11
CA GLU A 174 20.53 -23.41 -9.01
C GLU A 174 20.03 -23.41 -7.55
N ASP A 175 20.89 -23.74 -6.59
CA ASP A 175 20.57 -23.66 -5.17
C ASP A 175 20.46 -22.22 -4.67
N ALA A 176 21.36 -21.31 -5.07
CA ALA A 176 21.25 -19.90 -4.73
C ALA A 176 20.01 -19.25 -5.35
N ARG A 177 19.69 -19.60 -6.60
CA ARG A 177 18.47 -19.13 -7.28
C ARG A 177 17.21 -19.64 -6.60
N ARG A 178 17.19 -20.93 -6.20
CA ARG A 178 16.08 -21.52 -5.43
C ARG A 178 15.89 -20.83 -4.08
N LYS A 179 16.98 -20.58 -3.35
CA LYS A 179 16.94 -19.86 -2.07
C LYS A 179 16.41 -18.43 -2.24
N LEU A 180 16.86 -17.70 -3.27
CA LEU A 180 16.35 -16.36 -3.58
C LEU A 180 14.84 -16.37 -3.87
N GLN A 181 14.37 -17.33 -4.67
CA GLN A 181 12.94 -17.48 -4.95
C GLN A 181 12.13 -17.79 -3.69
N GLN A 182 12.62 -18.69 -2.83
CA GLN A 182 11.97 -18.99 -1.55
C GLN A 182 11.90 -17.75 -0.64
N SER A 183 12.98 -16.98 -0.53
CA SER A 183 12.99 -15.73 0.22
C SER A 183 12.00 -14.72 -0.36
N ARG A 184 11.92 -14.60 -1.70
CA ARG A 184 10.97 -13.74 -2.39
C ARG A 184 9.52 -14.13 -2.09
N ASP A 185 9.21 -15.41 -2.17
CA ASP A 185 7.85 -15.91 -1.94
C ASP A 185 7.45 -15.73 -0.47
N CYS A 186 8.39 -15.94 0.46
CA CYS A 186 8.20 -15.64 1.88
C CYS A 186 7.96 -14.14 2.11
N ALA A 187 8.77 -13.25 1.51
CA ALA A 187 8.61 -11.81 1.63
C ALA A 187 7.26 -11.34 1.06
N ASN A 188 6.80 -11.96 -0.03
CA ASN A 188 5.50 -11.66 -0.63
C ASN A 188 4.33 -12.11 0.27
N GLN A 189 4.47 -13.23 1.00
CA GLN A 189 3.47 -13.63 2.00
C GLN A 189 3.45 -12.66 3.18
N ILE A 190 4.61 -12.22 3.65
CA ILE A 190 4.72 -11.21 4.71
C ILE A 190 4.08 -9.89 4.26
N LEU A 191 4.38 -9.44 3.03
CA LEU A 191 3.79 -8.25 2.42
C LEU A 191 2.26 -8.31 2.45
N LYS A 192 1.68 -9.41 1.95
CA LYS A 192 0.23 -9.61 1.94
C LYS A 192 -0.39 -9.60 3.34
N ALA A 193 0.28 -10.23 4.31
CA ALA A 193 -0.19 -10.26 5.70
C ALA A 193 -0.14 -8.86 6.34
N ALA A 194 0.93 -8.10 6.10
CA ALA A 194 1.06 -6.73 6.58
C ALA A 194 0.00 -5.80 5.95
N MET A 195 -0.22 -5.90 4.64
CA MET A 195 -1.26 -5.14 3.92
C MET A 195 -2.67 -5.46 4.44
N ALA A 196 -2.96 -6.73 4.73
CA ALA A 196 -4.26 -7.13 5.27
C ALA A 196 -4.51 -6.49 6.64
N ILE A 197 -3.54 -6.57 7.56
CA ILE A 197 -3.63 -5.92 8.88
C ILE A 197 -3.77 -4.39 8.72
N ASN A 198 -3.00 -3.77 7.82
CA ASN A 198 -3.08 -2.33 7.58
C ASN A 198 -4.47 -1.91 7.08
N SER A 199 -4.99 -2.64 6.10
CA SER A 199 -6.32 -2.41 5.53
C SER A 199 -7.43 -2.58 6.57
N ASP A 200 -7.35 -3.61 7.42
CA ASP A 200 -8.34 -3.86 8.48
C ASP A 200 -8.34 -2.74 9.52
N VAL A 201 -7.16 -2.28 9.95
CA VAL A 201 -7.03 -1.17 10.90
C VAL A 201 -7.56 0.14 10.28
N LEU A 202 -7.22 0.44 9.03
CA LEU A 202 -7.73 1.61 8.33
C LEU A 202 -9.26 1.56 8.16
N ALA A 203 -9.85 0.38 7.94
CA ALA A 203 -11.30 0.23 7.85
C ALA A 203 -12.01 0.61 9.16
N GLU A 204 -11.44 0.23 10.31
CA GLU A 204 -11.95 0.50 11.65
C GLU A 204 -11.64 1.91 12.19
N MET A 205 -10.71 2.65 11.56
CA MET A 205 -10.44 4.04 11.92
C MET A 205 -11.65 4.95 11.64
N GLU A 206 -11.95 5.83 12.60
CA GLU A 206 -13.03 6.80 12.48
C GLU A 206 -12.79 7.75 11.29
N ILE A 207 -13.87 8.07 10.57
CA ILE A 207 -13.82 9.02 9.45
C ILE A 207 -13.84 10.44 10.02
N PRO A 208 -12.82 11.27 9.75
CA PRO A 208 -12.76 12.61 10.34
C PRO A 208 -13.88 13.53 9.84
N GLU A 209 -14.44 14.35 10.73
CA GLU A 209 -15.46 15.34 10.36
C GLU A 209 -14.97 16.30 9.27
N VAL A 210 -13.70 16.71 9.34
CA VAL A 210 -13.03 17.57 8.34
C VAL A 210 -13.13 16.96 6.93
N TYR A 211 -12.95 15.65 6.80
CA TYR A 211 -13.10 14.98 5.51
C TYR A 211 -14.56 15.06 5.03
N LEU A 212 -15.53 14.78 5.91
CA LEU A 212 -16.95 14.83 5.57
C LEU A 212 -17.40 16.22 5.11
N GLU A 213 -16.83 17.28 5.67
CA GLU A 213 -17.13 18.66 5.28
C GLU A 213 -16.61 19.02 3.88
N THR A 214 -15.53 18.37 3.42
CA THR A 214 -14.97 18.57 2.08
C THR A 214 -15.74 17.82 0.99
N LEU A 215 -16.59 16.86 1.35
CA LEU A 215 -17.29 16.02 0.39
C LEU A 215 -18.28 16.81 -0.48
N PRO A 216 -18.40 16.49 -1.78
CA PRO A 216 -19.45 17.04 -2.63
C PRO A 216 -20.85 16.72 -2.11
N LYS A 217 -21.82 17.60 -2.40
CA LYS A 217 -23.21 17.44 -1.93
C LYS A 217 -23.96 16.25 -2.54
N SER A 218 -23.44 15.64 -3.61
CA SER A 218 -24.09 14.51 -4.29
C SER A 218 -23.08 13.48 -4.79
N GLY A 219 -23.46 12.19 -4.74
CA GLY A 219 -22.64 11.10 -5.26
C GLY A 219 -22.36 11.24 -6.77
N LYS A 220 -23.29 11.86 -7.52
CA LYS A 220 -23.09 12.21 -8.94
C LYS A 220 -21.93 13.19 -9.13
N SER A 221 -21.82 14.20 -8.27
CA SER A 221 -20.72 15.17 -8.31
C SER A 221 -19.37 14.53 -7.95
N CYS A 222 -19.37 13.50 -7.11
CA CYS A 222 -18.16 12.74 -6.78
C CYS A 222 -17.71 11.89 -8.00
N LEU A 223 -18.63 11.08 -8.54
CA LEU A 223 -18.33 10.10 -9.58
C LEU A 223 -18.19 10.71 -10.98
N GLY A 224 -18.82 11.86 -11.24
CA GLY A 224 -18.98 12.39 -12.59
C GLY A 224 -20.04 11.65 -13.41
N GLU A 225 -20.39 12.20 -14.57
CA GLU A 225 -21.52 11.71 -15.39
C GLU A 225 -21.38 10.26 -15.84
N ILE A 226 -20.17 9.87 -16.28
CA ILE A 226 -19.92 8.56 -16.88
C ILE A 226 -20.12 7.47 -15.82
N ILE A 227 -19.32 7.50 -14.75
CA ILE A 227 -19.37 6.49 -13.68
C ILE A 227 -20.75 6.47 -13.02
N TYR A 228 -21.37 7.63 -12.79
CA TYR A 228 -22.72 7.71 -12.22
C TYR A 228 -23.78 7.04 -13.12
N ARG A 229 -23.68 7.18 -14.44
CA ARG A 229 -24.62 6.54 -15.38
C ARG A 229 -24.53 5.01 -15.32
N TYR A 230 -23.32 4.46 -15.22
CA TYR A 230 -23.13 3.01 -15.14
C TYR A 230 -23.58 2.43 -13.80
N ILE A 231 -23.21 3.07 -12.68
CA ILE A 231 -23.56 2.55 -11.34
C ILE A 231 -25.07 2.60 -11.06
N THR A 232 -25.80 3.51 -11.72
CA THR A 232 -27.25 3.66 -11.61
C THR A 232 -28.04 2.83 -12.64
N ALA A 233 -27.38 2.11 -13.55
CA ALA A 233 -28.03 1.25 -14.52
C ALA A 233 -28.81 0.10 -13.86
N GLU A 234 -29.85 -0.41 -14.52
CA GLU A 234 -30.64 -1.53 -13.99
C GLU A 234 -29.77 -2.77 -13.74
N GLN A 235 -28.91 -3.10 -14.72
CA GLN A 235 -27.89 -4.13 -14.62
C GLN A 235 -26.53 -3.47 -14.42
N PHE A 236 -25.83 -3.85 -13.35
CA PHE A 236 -24.53 -3.30 -12.99
C PHE A 236 -23.53 -4.44 -12.80
N SER A 237 -22.40 -4.37 -13.50
CA SER A 237 -21.21 -5.19 -13.24
C SER A 237 -20.03 -4.25 -13.01
N PRO A 238 -19.34 -4.36 -11.87
CA PRO A 238 -18.18 -3.53 -11.59
C PRO A 238 -17.03 -3.82 -12.55
N GLU A 239 -16.82 -5.09 -12.95
CA GLU A 239 -15.77 -5.51 -13.88
C GLU A 239 -15.92 -4.84 -15.24
N CYS A 240 -17.12 -4.86 -15.80
CA CYS A 240 -17.44 -4.23 -17.09
C CYS A 240 -17.19 -2.72 -17.07
N LEU A 241 -17.53 -2.05 -15.95
CA LEU A 241 -17.24 -0.64 -15.79
C LEU A 241 -15.74 -0.37 -15.74
N LEU A 242 -14.99 -1.16 -14.97
CA LEU A 242 -13.53 -1.01 -14.87
C LEU A 242 -12.81 -1.24 -16.20
N ASP A 243 -13.33 -2.11 -17.07
CA ASP A 243 -12.81 -2.33 -18.43
C ASP A 243 -13.06 -1.14 -19.38
N CYS A 244 -14.06 -0.31 -19.07
CA CYS A 244 -14.40 0.88 -19.87
C CYS A 244 -13.71 2.16 -19.38
N LEU A 245 -13.05 2.12 -18.21
CA LEU A 245 -12.33 3.27 -17.66
C LEU A 245 -10.88 3.27 -18.12
N ASP A 246 -10.34 4.46 -18.37
CA ASP A 246 -8.89 4.61 -18.49
C ASP A 246 -8.29 4.42 -17.10
N LEU A 247 -7.55 3.33 -16.91
CA LEU A 247 -6.82 3.02 -15.67
C LEU A 247 -5.34 2.78 -15.99
N SER A 248 -4.86 3.38 -17.09
CA SER A 248 -3.48 3.22 -17.56
C SER A 248 -2.44 3.86 -16.64
N SER A 249 -2.83 4.90 -15.90
CA SER A 249 -1.95 5.58 -14.94
C SER A 249 -2.37 5.33 -13.50
N GLU A 250 -1.38 5.17 -12.62
CA GLU A 250 -1.58 5.03 -11.18
C GLU A 250 -2.34 6.24 -10.60
N HIS A 251 -1.95 7.45 -11.01
CA HIS A 251 -2.57 8.69 -10.55
C HIS A 251 -4.07 8.72 -10.89
N HIS A 252 -4.44 8.39 -12.12
CA HIS A 252 -5.84 8.40 -12.51
C HIS A 252 -6.63 7.26 -11.84
N THR A 253 -6.02 6.10 -11.67
CA THR A 253 -6.60 4.99 -10.89
C THR A 253 -6.90 5.40 -9.45
N LEU A 254 -5.97 6.12 -8.80
CA LEU A 254 -6.14 6.65 -7.45
C LEU A 254 -7.21 7.74 -7.39
N GLU A 255 -7.29 8.61 -8.40
CA GLU A 255 -8.35 9.61 -8.53
C GLU A 255 -9.73 8.93 -8.62
N VAL A 256 -9.86 7.88 -9.42
CA VAL A 256 -11.10 7.09 -9.54
C VAL A 256 -11.46 6.44 -8.19
N ALA A 257 -10.50 5.84 -7.49
CA ALA A 257 -10.72 5.27 -6.15
C ALA A 257 -11.24 6.33 -5.15
N ASN A 258 -10.59 7.49 -5.09
CA ASN A 258 -10.99 8.62 -4.25
C ASN A 258 -12.43 9.09 -4.53
N ARG A 259 -12.80 9.15 -5.80
CA ARG A 259 -14.15 9.55 -6.22
C ARG A 259 -15.22 8.54 -5.83
N ILE A 260 -14.89 7.25 -5.92
CA ILE A 260 -15.77 6.15 -5.50
C ILE A 260 -15.97 6.18 -3.98
N GLU A 261 -14.88 6.30 -3.20
CA GLU A 261 -14.94 6.42 -1.73
C GLU A 261 -15.77 7.62 -1.27
N ALA A 262 -15.53 8.78 -1.86
CA ALA A 262 -16.33 9.98 -1.58
C ALA A 262 -17.83 9.72 -1.84
N ALA A 263 -18.18 9.05 -2.93
CA ALA A 263 -19.57 8.74 -3.27
C ALA A 263 -20.22 7.77 -2.26
N ILE A 264 -19.48 6.73 -1.83
CA ILE A 264 -19.91 5.77 -0.80
C ILE A 264 -20.33 6.54 0.46
N HIS A 265 -19.47 7.45 0.95
CA HIS A 265 -19.76 8.22 2.16
C HIS A 265 -20.92 9.18 1.99
N VAL A 266 -21.02 9.87 0.85
CA VAL A 266 -22.17 10.75 0.56
C VAL A 266 -23.49 9.98 0.59
N TRP A 267 -23.54 8.77 0.02
CA TRP A 267 -24.74 7.95 0.03
C TRP A 267 -25.07 7.36 1.41
N ARG A 268 -24.07 6.95 2.19
CA ARG A 268 -24.27 6.48 3.58
C ARG A 268 -24.81 7.61 4.47
N LEU A 269 -24.24 8.81 4.37
CA LEU A 269 -24.72 9.99 5.10
C LEU A 269 -26.16 10.37 4.73
N LYS A 270 -26.51 10.29 3.44
CA LYS A 270 -27.88 10.56 2.97
C LYS A 270 -28.89 9.54 3.52
N GLY A 271 -28.47 8.29 3.73
CA GLY A 271 -29.26 7.27 4.42
C GLY A 271 -29.49 7.59 5.90
N GLN A 272 -28.46 8.09 6.59
CA GLN A 272 -28.47 8.36 8.04
C GLN A 272 -29.15 9.68 8.44
N LYS A 273 -29.00 10.78 7.67
CA LYS A 273 -29.55 12.13 7.98
C LYS A 273 -31.09 12.20 8.11
N LYS A 274 -31.81 11.11 7.91
CA LYS A 274 -33.28 11.00 8.07
C LYS A 274 -33.69 10.11 9.26
N LEU A 275 -32.79 9.86 10.23
CA LEU A 275 -33.07 9.09 11.47
C LEU A 275 -33.01 9.95 12.75
N THR A 276 -32.46 11.16 12.71
CA THR A 276 -32.54 12.12 13.82
C THR A 276 -33.83 12.93 13.73
N PRO A 277 -34.80 12.80 14.66
CA PRO A 277 -35.92 13.72 14.74
C PRO A 277 -35.39 15.03 15.30
N GLN A 278 -34.95 15.95 14.43
CA GLN A 278 -34.77 17.33 14.87
C GLN A 278 -36.15 17.91 15.21
N ALA A 279 -36.44 17.93 16.51
CA ALA A 279 -37.45 18.78 17.07
C ALA A 279 -37.05 20.24 16.81
N LYS A 280 -37.67 20.87 15.79
CA LYS A 280 -38.43 22.12 15.94
C LYS A 280 -38.94 22.65 14.60
N SER A 281 -40.26 22.89 14.61
CA SER A 281 -41.04 23.87 13.86
C SER A 281 -41.52 23.54 12.43
N LYS A 282 -42.83 23.23 12.40
CA LYS A 282 -43.80 23.30 11.29
C LYS A 282 -43.49 24.38 10.24
N LYS A 283 -43.56 24.00 8.96
CA LYS A 283 -44.66 24.39 8.05
C LYS A 283 -44.98 23.28 7.05
N SER A 284 -46.28 23.12 6.83
CA SER A 284 -46.97 22.17 5.97
C SER A 284 -46.68 22.41 4.48
N TRP A 285 -46.45 21.34 3.72
CA TRP A 285 -47.27 21.06 2.54
C TRP A 285 -47.24 19.56 2.20
N GLY A 286 -48.42 19.00 1.96
CA GLY A 286 -48.66 17.58 1.76
C GLY A 286 -48.15 17.05 0.42
N GLY A 287 -47.86 15.75 0.40
CA GLY A 287 -47.69 14.97 -0.82
C GLY A 287 -46.25 14.56 -1.17
N LYS A 288 -45.74 13.50 -0.52
CA LYS A 288 -44.80 12.47 -1.05
C LYS A 288 -44.05 11.75 0.09
N VAL A 289 -44.76 11.02 0.94
CA VAL A 289 -44.10 10.10 1.89
C VAL A 289 -43.58 8.84 1.17
N LYS A 290 -44.17 8.48 0.02
CA LYS A 290 -43.78 7.32 -0.82
C LYS A 290 -42.39 7.47 -1.48
N GLY A 291 -41.87 8.69 -1.63
CA GLY A 291 -40.56 8.96 -2.25
C GLY A 291 -39.38 8.96 -1.28
N LEU A 292 -39.62 9.07 0.03
CA LEU A 292 -38.55 9.18 1.04
C LEU A 292 -37.92 7.83 1.40
N VAL A 293 -38.73 6.76 1.41
CA VAL A 293 -38.27 5.38 1.61
C VAL A 293 -37.51 4.89 0.38
N ALA A 294 -38.07 5.12 -0.83
CA ALA A 294 -37.42 4.78 -2.09
C ALA A 294 -36.07 5.48 -2.29
N ASP A 295 -35.92 6.73 -1.83
CA ASP A 295 -34.65 7.46 -1.90
C ASP A 295 -33.59 6.95 -0.91
N LYS A 296 -34.01 6.38 0.24
CA LYS A 296 -33.09 5.72 1.19
C LYS A 296 -32.60 4.38 0.64
N GLU A 297 -33.53 3.55 0.18
CA GLU A 297 -33.25 2.23 -0.41
C GLU A 297 -32.35 2.38 -1.64
N LYS A 298 -32.64 3.36 -2.50
CA LYS A 298 -31.78 3.69 -3.64
C LYS A 298 -30.38 4.15 -3.22
N SER A 299 -30.26 4.94 -2.15
CA SER A 299 -28.96 5.38 -1.64
C SER A 299 -28.14 4.22 -1.10
N HIS A 300 -28.80 3.28 -0.40
CA HIS A 300 -28.16 2.06 0.12
C HIS A 300 -27.62 1.18 -1.01
N VAL A 301 -28.47 0.86 -2.00
CA VAL A 301 -28.07 0.05 -3.16
C VAL A 301 -26.91 0.69 -3.92
N LEU A 302 -26.92 2.02 -4.07
CA LEU A 302 -25.81 2.72 -4.73
C LEU A 302 -24.52 2.70 -3.90
N SER A 303 -24.61 2.77 -2.56
CA SER A 303 -23.44 2.61 -1.70
C SER A 303 -22.86 1.20 -1.79
N GLU A 304 -23.69 0.15 -1.76
CA GLU A 304 -23.22 -1.24 -1.88
C GLU A 304 -22.59 -1.52 -3.25
N ARG A 305 -23.19 -1.01 -4.33
CA ARG A 305 -22.61 -1.12 -5.68
C ARG A 305 -21.25 -0.41 -5.78
N ALA A 306 -21.10 0.73 -5.10
CA ALA A 306 -19.84 1.48 -5.10
C ALA A 306 -18.78 0.79 -4.24
N ASP A 307 -19.16 0.21 -3.11
CA ASP A 307 -18.29 -0.64 -2.30
C ASP A 307 -17.76 -1.82 -3.13
N GLY A 308 -18.64 -2.52 -3.85
CA GLY A 308 -18.23 -3.61 -4.75
C GLY A 308 -17.31 -3.15 -5.87
N LEU A 309 -17.57 -1.97 -6.46
CA LEU A 309 -16.69 -1.37 -7.46
C LEU A 309 -15.30 -1.05 -6.93
N LEU A 310 -15.22 -0.48 -5.72
CA LEU A 310 -13.95 -0.16 -5.06
C LEU A 310 -13.17 -1.43 -4.73
N GLN A 311 -13.85 -2.48 -4.27
CA GLN A 311 -13.23 -3.79 -4.01
C GLN A 311 -12.66 -4.40 -5.29
N SER A 312 -13.42 -4.44 -6.38
CA SER A 312 -12.92 -4.93 -7.68
C SER A 312 -11.73 -4.10 -8.19
N LEU A 313 -11.74 -2.78 -7.95
CA LEU A 313 -10.60 -1.91 -8.30
C LEU A 313 -9.35 -2.28 -7.50
N ARG A 314 -9.46 -2.44 -6.18
CA ARG A 314 -8.34 -2.81 -5.29
C ARG A 314 -7.79 -4.22 -5.59
N LEU A 315 -8.64 -5.16 -6.00
CA LEU A 315 -8.20 -6.47 -6.46
C LEU A 315 -7.37 -6.41 -7.77
N ARG A 316 -7.74 -5.50 -8.68
CA ARG A 316 -7.02 -5.30 -9.95
C ARG A 316 -5.73 -4.50 -9.78
N TYR A 317 -5.70 -3.61 -8.79
CA TYR A 317 -4.56 -2.74 -8.48
C TYR A 317 -4.18 -2.85 -6.99
N PRO A 318 -3.58 -3.98 -6.56
CA PRO A 318 -3.25 -4.21 -5.15
C PRO A 318 -2.15 -3.27 -4.61
N GLY A 319 -1.34 -2.66 -5.48
CA GLY A 319 -0.30 -1.69 -5.11
C GLY A 319 -0.74 -0.22 -5.18
N LEU A 320 -2.05 0.04 -5.13
CA LEU A 320 -2.55 1.42 -5.19
C LEU A 320 -2.06 2.22 -3.97
N PRO A 321 -1.61 3.48 -4.15
CA PRO A 321 -1.26 4.33 -3.02
C PRO A 321 -2.44 4.56 -2.09
N GLN A 322 -2.15 4.98 -0.85
CA GLN A 322 -3.17 5.35 0.13
C GLN A 322 -4.13 6.41 -0.44
N THR A 323 -5.42 6.22 -0.19
CA THR A 323 -6.43 7.17 -0.67
C THR A 323 -6.43 8.44 0.15
N SER A 324 -7.08 9.49 -0.37
CA SER A 324 -7.30 10.73 0.36
C SER A 324 -8.05 10.48 1.68
N LEU A 325 -8.97 9.51 1.72
CA LEU A 325 -9.64 9.13 2.96
C LEU A 325 -8.67 8.48 3.94
N ASP A 326 -7.86 7.53 3.49
CA ASP A 326 -6.87 6.86 4.33
C ASP A 326 -5.88 7.86 4.93
N MET A 327 -5.38 8.79 4.12
CA MET A 327 -4.50 9.87 4.57
C MET A 327 -5.17 10.75 5.64
N ASN A 328 -6.46 11.09 5.47
CA ASN A 328 -7.20 11.86 6.46
C ASN A 328 -7.43 11.06 7.74
N LYS A 329 -7.78 9.77 7.64
CA LYS A 329 -7.92 8.88 8.80
C LYS A 329 -6.63 8.87 9.62
N ILE A 330 -5.48 8.67 8.99
CA ILE A 330 -4.18 8.69 9.66
C ILE A 330 -3.90 10.06 10.30
N GLN A 331 -4.12 11.14 9.56
CA GLN A 331 -3.81 12.50 10.02
C GLN A 331 -4.63 12.94 11.24
N TYR A 332 -5.92 12.59 11.28
CA TYR A 332 -6.83 13.04 12.33
C TYR A 332 -7.15 11.95 13.38
N ASN A 333 -6.57 10.74 13.24
CA ASN A 333 -6.74 9.68 14.21
C ASN A 333 -6.27 10.11 15.61
N LYS A 334 -7.04 9.75 16.64
CA LYS A 334 -6.72 10.00 18.05
C LYS A 334 -6.46 8.71 18.83
N ASP A 335 -6.71 7.56 18.22
CA ASP A 335 -6.50 6.25 18.83
C ASP A 335 -5.04 5.82 18.69
N VAL A 336 -4.31 5.81 19.81
CA VAL A 336 -2.89 5.43 19.84
C VAL A 336 -2.68 3.97 19.42
N GLY A 337 -3.56 3.05 19.79
CA GLY A 337 -3.41 1.63 19.45
C GLY A 337 -3.60 1.39 17.96
N GLN A 338 -4.62 1.99 17.33
CA GLN A 338 -4.81 1.93 15.88
C GLN A 338 -3.64 2.60 15.15
N SER A 339 -3.10 3.70 15.69
CA SER A 339 -1.94 4.37 15.11
C SER A 339 -0.68 3.51 15.14
N ILE A 340 -0.45 2.78 16.22
CA ILE A 340 0.64 1.80 16.32
C ILE A 340 0.44 0.68 15.28
N LEU A 341 -0.77 0.09 15.21
CA LEU A 341 -1.05 -1.01 14.29
C LEU A 341 -0.94 -0.60 12.82
N GLU A 342 -1.49 0.56 12.45
CA GLU A 342 -1.41 1.12 11.09
C GLU A 342 0.04 1.41 10.72
N SER A 343 0.75 2.20 11.52
CA SER A 343 2.10 2.65 11.16
C SER A 343 3.11 1.51 11.17
N TYR A 344 2.98 0.55 12.10
CA TYR A 344 3.85 -0.63 12.13
C TYR A 344 3.58 -1.57 10.95
N SER A 345 2.32 -1.85 10.64
CA SER A 345 1.99 -2.68 9.47
C SER A 345 2.44 -2.02 8.15
N ARG A 346 2.27 -0.71 8.00
CA ARG A 346 2.73 0.06 6.83
C ARG A 346 4.25 0.04 6.67
N VAL A 347 5.03 0.17 7.74
CA VAL A 347 6.50 0.09 7.61
C VAL A 347 6.99 -1.32 7.27
N LEU A 348 6.32 -2.37 7.78
CA LEU A 348 6.63 -3.75 7.42
C LEU A 348 6.25 -4.07 5.96
N GLU A 349 5.14 -3.53 5.48
CA GLU A 349 4.76 -3.58 4.07
C GLU A 349 5.87 -2.99 3.19
N SER A 350 6.29 -1.76 3.49
CA SER A 350 7.36 -1.08 2.74
C SER A 350 8.68 -1.86 2.77
N LEU A 351 9.06 -2.41 3.93
CA LEU A 351 10.27 -3.22 4.07
C LEU A 351 10.19 -4.50 3.23
N ALA A 352 9.08 -5.25 3.31
CA ALA A 352 8.87 -6.46 2.54
C ALA A 352 8.88 -6.18 1.03
N PHE A 353 8.20 -5.11 0.59
CA PHE A 353 8.22 -4.67 -0.81
C PHE A 353 9.63 -4.35 -1.29
N ASN A 354 10.43 -3.62 -0.49
CA ASN A 354 11.80 -3.28 -0.83
C ASN A 354 12.68 -4.53 -0.96
N ILE A 355 12.56 -5.51 -0.06
CA ILE A 355 13.30 -6.78 -0.14
C ILE A 355 12.91 -7.54 -1.42
N ILE A 356 11.61 -7.67 -1.72
CA ILE A 356 11.14 -8.31 -2.96
C ILE A 356 11.75 -7.63 -4.18
N ALA A 357 11.72 -6.28 -4.22
CA ALA A 357 12.27 -5.51 -5.32
C ALA A 357 13.77 -5.78 -5.52
N ARG A 358 14.56 -5.88 -4.44
CA ARG A 358 15.99 -6.20 -4.54
C ARG A 358 16.25 -7.63 -4.99
N ILE A 359 15.42 -8.58 -4.56
CA ILE A 359 15.52 -9.96 -5.03
C ILE A 359 15.18 -10.03 -6.53
N ASP A 360 14.12 -9.35 -6.96
CA ASP A 360 13.72 -9.25 -8.37
C ASP A 360 14.85 -8.65 -9.22
N ASP A 361 15.57 -7.63 -8.73
CA ASP A 361 16.71 -7.04 -9.44
C ASP A 361 17.85 -8.04 -9.65
N VAL A 362 18.16 -8.87 -8.65
CA VAL A 362 19.19 -9.92 -8.74
C VAL A 362 18.76 -11.02 -9.72
N ILE A 363 17.52 -11.49 -9.61
CA ILE A 363 16.96 -12.52 -10.52
C ILE A 363 16.95 -12.01 -11.96
N TYR A 364 16.60 -10.75 -12.18
CA TYR A 364 16.64 -10.13 -13.50
C TYR A 364 18.05 -10.16 -14.11
N VAL A 365 19.06 -9.78 -13.32
CA VAL A 365 20.46 -9.80 -13.77
C VAL A 365 20.96 -11.22 -14.02
N ASP A 366 20.54 -12.21 -13.22
CA ASP A 366 20.81 -13.63 -13.47
C ASP A 366 20.25 -14.09 -14.82
N ASP A 367 18.97 -13.83 -15.07
CA ASP A 367 18.31 -14.21 -16.31
C ASP A 367 18.94 -13.53 -17.53
N ALA A 368 19.33 -12.26 -17.41
CA ALA A 368 20.04 -11.53 -18.47
C ALA A 368 21.43 -12.15 -18.75
N THR A 369 22.17 -12.50 -17.70
CA THR A 369 23.52 -13.10 -17.81
C THR A 369 23.45 -14.49 -18.44
N LYS A 370 22.49 -15.33 -18.02
CA LYS A 370 22.27 -16.66 -18.61
C LYS A 370 21.91 -16.59 -20.10
N LYS A 371 21.07 -15.62 -20.50
CA LYS A 371 20.74 -15.38 -21.92
C LYS A 371 21.98 -14.98 -22.75
N SER A 372 22.83 -14.12 -22.21
CA SER A 372 24.09 -13.73 -22.88
C SER A 372 25.06 -14.91 -23.01
N ALA A 373 25.26 -15.69 -21.95
CA ALA A 373 26.13 -16.87 -21.98
C ALA A 373 25.65 -17.93 -22.98
N ALA A 374 24.33 -18.14 -23.08
CA ALA A 374 23.74 -19.03 -24.07
C ALA A 374 23.99 -18.52 -25.51
N ALA A 375 23.80 -17.22 -25.77
CA ALA A 375 24.05 -16.62 -27.08
C ALA A 375 25.53 -16.72 -27.51
N GLU A 376 26.46 -16.54 -26.58
CA GLU A 376 27.90 -16.70 -26.85
C GLU A 376 28.25 -18.15 -27.21
N SER A 377 27.68 -19.14 -26.50
CA SER A 377 27.89 -20.56 -26.80
C SER A 377 27.39 -20.97 -28.20
N VAL A 378 26.27 -20.40 -28.65
CA VAL A 378 25.71 -20.62 -30.01
C VAL A 378 26.57 -19.93 -31.07
N SER A 379 27.14 -18.76 -30.77
CA SER A 379 28.02 -18.03 -31.70
C SER A 379 29.36 -18.75 -31.96
N ILE A 380 29.87 -19.49 -30.97
CA ILE A 380 31.12 -20.26 -31.07
C ILE A 380 30.92 -21.47 -32.00
N PHE A 381 29.74 -22.10 -32.00
CA PHE A 381 29.40 -23.20 -32.91
C PHE A 381 29.14 -22.74 -34.36
N ASN A 382 28.85 -21.45 -34.58
CA ASN A 382 28.61 -20.89 -35.92
C ASN A 382 29.84 -20.21 -36.53
N ARG A 383 31.05 -20.41 -35.98
CA ARG A 383 32.29 -19.88 -36.59
C ARG A 383 32.79 -20.78 -37.74
N GLY A 384 31.93 -20.98 -38.74
CA GLY A 384 32.32 -21.32 -40.09
C GLY A 384 32.40 -20.03 -40.92
N VAL A 385 33.63 -19.64 -41.26
CA VAL A 385 34.06 -18.61 -42.24
C VAL A 385 32.96 -17.65 -42.76
N GLY A 386 32.88 -16.44 -42.20
CA GLY A 386 32.06 -15.36 -42.74
C GLY A 386 32.29 -14.02 -42.02
N VAL A 387 32.75 -13.02 -42.76
CA VAL A 387 33.05 -11.63 -42.32
C VAL A 387 31.83 -10.98 -41.64
N PRO A 388 31.97 -10.17 -40.57
CA PRO A 388 30.83 -9.58 -39.89
C PRO A 388 30.25 -8.42 -40.72
N VAL A 389 29.07 -8.64 -41.31
CA VAL A 389 28.23 -7.56 -41.84
C VAL A 389 27.53 -6.90 -40.66
N GLN A 390 27.93 -5.67 -40.35
CA GLN A 390 27.28 -4.80 -39.38
C GLN A 390 25.87 -4.45 -39.87
N LYS A 391 24.86 -5.23 -39.47
CA LYS A 391 23.45 -4.84 -39.64
C LYS A 391 23.13 -3.76 -38.61
N ARG A 392 23.04 -2.51 -39.05
CA ARG A 392 22.27 -1.47 -38.35
C ARG A 392 20.82 -1.97 -38.24
N ILE A 393 20.39 -2.32 -37.05
CA ILE A 393 18.98 -2.54 -36.75
C ILE A 393 18.42 -1.18 -36.35
N SER A 394 17.47 -0.69 -37.15
CA SER A 394 16.65 0.49 -36.90
C SER A 394 15.88 0.37 -35.58
N PRO A 395 15.65 1.48 -34.85
CA PRO A 395 14.88 1.44 -33.62
C PRO A 395 13.43 1.03 -33.90
N SER A 396 12.89 0.14 -33.08
CA SER A 396 11.50 -0.31 -33.13
C SER A 396 10.53 0.85 -32.81
N PRO A 397 9.35 0.94 -33.48
CA PRO A 397 8.38 2.00 -33.24
C PRO A 397 7.48 1.79 -32.01
N PHE A 398 7.72 0.76 -31.19
CA PHE A 398 6.96 0.51 -29.96
C PHE A 398 7.82 0.84 -28.74
N SER A 399 7.91 2.12 -28.43
CA SER A 399 8.28 2.57 -27.09
C SER A 399 6.97 2.94 -26.38
N ILE A 400 6.37 1.94 -25.73
CA ILE A 400 5.28 2.19 -24.78
C ILE A 400 5.96 2.69 -23.52
N GLN A 401 5.89 4.00 -23.31
CA GLN A 401 6.28 4.64 -22.06
C GLN A 401 5.21 4.31 -21.00
N ASN A 402 5.56 3.46 -20.03
CA ASN A 402 4.80 3.26 -18.79
C ASN A 402 5.76 3.39 -17.59
N THR A 403 5.78 4.61 -17.03
CA THR A 403 5.72 5.11 -15.61
C THR A 403 6.18 4.24 -14.41
N PRO A 404 6.38 4.77 -13.16
CA PRO A 404 6.25 6.15 -12.62
C PRO A 404 7.40 6.64 -11.68
N TYR A 405 7.33 7.94 -11.36
CA TYR A 405 8.19 8.73 -10.48
C TYR A 405 7.92 8.50 -8.96
N ALA A 406 8.85 9.01 -8.13
CA ALA A 406 8.70 9.39 -6.72
C ALA A 406 8.57 8.29 -5.63
N SER A 407 9.51 8.38 -4.69
CA SER A 407 9.42 7.88 -3.32
C SER A 407 8.13 8.40 -2.62
N PRO A 408 7.45 7.60 -1.79
CA PRO A 408 6.28 8.02 -1.02
C PRO A 408 6.60 8.91 0.20
N PHE A 409 7.83 9.44 0.32
CA PHE A 409 8.32 10.08 1.56
C PHE A 409 8.29 11.62 1.59
N ALA A 410 7.47 12.30 0.77
CA ALA A 410 7.37 13.76 0.84
C ALA A 410 6.08 14.21 1.55
N THR A 411 6.17 14.45 2.86
CA THR A 411 5.21 15.25 3.61
C THR A 411 5.17 16.68 3.04
N PRO A 412 4.00 17.32 2.84
CA PRO A 412 3.95 18.67 2.29
C PRO A 412 4.42 19.68 3.33
N THR A 413 5.59 20.27 3.13
CA THR A 413 6.01 21.47 3.88
C THR A 413 5.40 22.69 3.21
N PHE A 414 4.42 23.32 3.85
CA PHE A 414 3.87 24.60 3.43
C PHE A 414 4.92 25.70 3.59
N CYS A 415 5.51 26.15 2.48
CA CYS A 415 6.22 27.43 2.44
C CYS A 415 5.32 28.47 1.78
N SER A 416 4.84 29.43 2.57
CA SER A 416 4.17 30.63 2.09
C SER A 416 5.17 31.51 1.35
N SER A 417 5.03 31.64 0.02
CA SER A 417 5.76 32.66 -0.75
C SER A 417 4.90 33.89 -0.95
N THR A 418 5.34 35.01 -0.37
CA THR A 418 4.88 36.38 -0.62
C THR A 418 5.09 36.81 -2.08
N PRO A 419 4.31 37.76 -2.62
CA PRO A 419 4.26 38.06 -4.04
C PRO A 419 5.41 38.99 -4.46
N VAL A 420 6.02 38.70 -5.61
CA VAL A 420 6.90 39.65 -6.33
C VAL A 420 6.20 40.13 -7.60
N THR A 421 6.21 41.44 -7.73
CA THR A 421 5.51 42.32 -8.67
C THR A 421 6.22 42.44 -10.04
N GLY A 422 5.43 42.58 -11.12
CA GLY A 422 5.79 43.28 -12.39
C GLY A 422 6.13 42.39 -13.61
N SER A 423 5.21 42.06 -14.56
CA SER A 423 4.66 42.84 -15.71
C SER A 423 5.42 42.60 -17.06
N PRO A 424 4.83 42.82 -18.26
CA PRO A 424 3.68 42.13 -18.88
C PRO A 424 3.92 41.71 -20.37
N GLY A 425 3.09 40.82 -20.95
CA GLY A 425 3.26 40.43 -22.37
C GLY A 425 2.08 39.73 -23.08
N ARG A 426 1.15 40.56 -23.59
CA ARG A 426 0.33 40.43 -24.82
C ARG A 426 -0.62 39.22 -25.05
N VAL A 427 -1.92 39.56 -25.11
CA VAL A 427 -3.11 38.76 -25.47
C VAL A 427 -3.30 38.67 -26.99
N HIS A 428 -3.79 37.52 -27.50
CA HIS A 428 -4.68 37.40 -28.67
C HIS A 428 -5.56 36.11 -28.59
N PRO A 429 -6.75 36.06 -29.23
CA PRO A 429 -7.96 35.35 -28.76
C PRO A 429 -8.29 34.01 -29.47
N PRO A 430 -9.32 33.26 -29.02
CA PRO A 430 -9.63 31.90 -29.49
C PRO A 430 -10.53 31.88 -30.73
N LEU A 431 -10.32 30.87 -31.60
CA LEU A 431 -11.19 30.59 -32.74
C LEU A 431 -12.09 29.38 -32.47
N ASN A 432 -13.39 29.63 -32.57
CA ASN A 432 -14.51 28.69 -32.46
C ASN A 432 -14.68 27.89 -33.76
N LYS A 433 -15.04 26.59 -33.69
CA LYS A 433 -15.80 25.91 -34.75
C LYS A 433 -16.49 24.64 -34.24
N ASN A 434 -17.81 24.73 -34.15
CA ASN A 434 -18.76 23.63 -34.10
C ASN A 434 -18.82 22.90 -35.44
N SER A 435 -18.99 21.57 -35.44
CA SER A 435 -20.08 20.90 -36.19
C SER A 435 -20.12 19.38 -35.96
N LEU A 436 -21.27 18.94 -35.44
CA LEU A 436 -22.06 17.72 -35.71
C LEU A 436 -21.41 16.46 -36.32
N GLY A 437 -21.74 15.31 -35.70
CA GLY A 437 -21.77 14.00 -36.35
C GLY A 437 -22.35 12.92 -35.43
N LYS A 438 -23.67 12.76 -35.40
CA LYS A 438 -24.36 11.59 -34.81
C LYS A 438 -24.10 10.36 -35.67
N GLN A 439 -23.76 9.22 -35.06
CA GLN A 439 -24.08 7.92 -35.62
C GLN A 439 -24.40 6.93 -34.50
N GLU A 440 -25.67 6.52 -34.46
CA GLU A 440 -26.17 5.35 -33.75
C GLU A 440 -25.71 4.09 -34.48
N ILE A 441 -25.16 3.11 -33.77
CA ILE A 441 -25.14 1.72 -34.22
C ILE A 441 -25.66 0.81 -33.09
N LYS A 442 -26.51 -0.09 -33.55
CA LYS A 442 -27.52 -0.93 -32.92
C LYS A 442 -26.89 -2.15 -32.24
N VAL A 443 -27.36 -2.45 -31.04
CA VAL A 443 -27.00 -3.64 -30.26
C VAL A 443 -27.69 -4.88 -30.86
N GLU A 444 -26.91 -5.91 -31.19
CA GLU A 444 -27.40 -7.27 -31.39
C GLU A 444 -27.20 -8.11 -30.14
N LYS A 445 -28.27 -8.81 -29.79
CA LYS A 445 -28.51 -9.57 -28.57
C LYS A 445 -28.23 -11.04 -28.89
N LEU A 446 -27.23 -11.65 -28.26
CA LEU A 446 -27.04 -13.10 -28.27
C LEU A 446 -27.25 -13.64 -26.85
N PHE A 447 -28.25 -14.50 -26.73
CA PHE A 447 -28.54 -15.31 -25.54
C PHE A 447 -27.91 -16.69 -25.69
N SER A 448 -27.21 -17.13 -24.65
CA SER A 448 -27.15 -18.49 -24.06
C SER A 448 -26.01 -18.42 -23.04
N GLY A 449 -26.13 -18.84 -21.79
CA GLY A 449 -26.79 -20.05 -21.30
C GLY A 449 -25.73 -20.79 -20.47
N ASP A 450 -26.11 -21.24 -19.28
CA ASP A 450 -25.33 -22.00 -18.30
C ASP A 450 -24.32 -21.25 -17.40
N LEU A 451 -24.95 -20.68 -16.37
CA LEU A 451 -24.49 -20.61 -15.00
C LEU A 451 -24.15 -22.02 -14.44
N GLU A 452 -23.29 -22.03 -13.42
CA GLU A 452 -23.26 -23.04 -12.35
C GLU A 452 -22.66 -24.42 -12.66
N LYS A 453 -21.35 -24.54 -12.42
CA LYS A 453 -20.77 -25.54 -11.50
C LYS A 453 -19.27 -25.36 -11.41
N VAL A 454 -18.79 -25.12 -10.19
CA VAL A 454 -17.56 -25.63 -9.56
C VAL A 454 -17.20 -24.58 -8.51
N TRP A 455 -17.65 -24.80 -7.28
CA TRP A 455 -17.03 -24.48 -5.98
C TRP A 455 -18.07 -24.81 -4.89
N THR A 456 -18.34 -26.10 -4.72
CA THR A 456 -18.87 -26.64 -3.46
C THR A 456 -17.89 -27.72 -3.05
N TYR A 457 -17.09 -27.44 -2.03
CA TYR A 457 -16.70 -28.38 -0.97
C TYR A 457 -15.74 -27.66 -0.02
N ALA A 458 -16.31 -26.96 0.95
CA ALA A 458 -15.69 -26.74 2.24
C ALA A 458 -16.72 -27.16 3.28
N GLY A 459 -16.39 -28.12 4.15
CA GLY A 459 -17.23 -28.42 5.29
C GLY A 459 -16.97 -29.75 5.95
N ASN A 460 -16.52 -29.63 7.20
CA ASN A 460 -16.68 -30.57 8.30
C ASN A 460 -15.66 -31.71 8.39
N LEU A 461 -14.88 -31.68 9.48
CA LEU A 461 -14.92 -32.74 10.49
C LEU A 461 -14.30 -32.19 11.79
N SER A 462 -15.15 -31.94 12.79
CA SER A 462 -14.76 -31.96 14.20
C SER A 462 -15.87 -32.59 15.03
N ALA A 463 -15.43 -33.38 16.01
CA ALA A 463 -16.11 -33.94 17.18
C ALA A 463 -16.69 -35.38 17.15
N ARG A 464 -15.89 -36.26 17.79
CA ARG A 464 -16.20 -37.27 18.83
C ARG A 464 -16.71 -38.68 18.46
N LYS A 465 -15.93 -39.69 18.88
CA LYS A 465 -16.24 -40.52 20.07
C LYS A 465 -15.04 -41.31 20.59
N ASP A 466 -15.04 -41.50 21.91
CA ASP A 466 -14.04 -42.09 22.82
C ASP A 466 -13.71 -43.57 22.61
N ALA A 467 -12.50 -43.97 23.04
CA ALA A 467 -12.21 -44.98 24.08
C ALA A 467 -10.87 -45.71 23.82
N GLY A 468 -10.05 -45.89 24.87
CA GLY A 468 -9.10 -47.00 24.96
C GLY A 468 -7.66 -46.65 25.34
N ASP A 469 -7.37 -46.81 26.64
CA ASP A 469 -6.11 -47.26 27.26
C ASP A 469 -4.77 -46.56 26.97
N ALA A 470 -4.28 -45.90 28.02
CA ALA A 470 -2.86 -45.70 28.29
C ALA A 470 -2.27 -46.92 29.02
N PRO A 471 -0.96 -47.17 28.89
CA PRO A 471 -0.20 -47.76 29.97
C PRO A 471 0.86 -46.79 30.52
N GLU A 472 0.95 -46.78 31.84
CA GLU A 472 2.06 -46.26 32.64
C GLU A 472 3.37 -47.03 32.43
N ARG A 473 4.45 -46.42 32.96
CA ARG A 473 5.83 -46.89 33.22
C ARG A 473 6.89 -46.45 32.19
N ASP A 474 8.02 -45.88 32.56
CA ASP A 474 8.72 -45.64 33.85
C ASP A 474 9.40 -44.26 33.84
#